data_AF-A0A6B3G1A9-F1
#
_entry.id   AF-A0A6B3G1A9-F1
#
_cell.length_a   1.000
_cell.length_b   1.000
_cell.length_c   1.000
_cell.angle_alpha   90.00
_cell.angle_beta   90.00
_cell.angle_gamma   90.00
#
_symmetry.space_group_name_H-M   'P 1'
#
loop_
_entity.id
_entity.type
_entity.pdbx_description
1 polymer ?
#
loop_
_entity_poly.entity_id
_entity_poly.type
_entity_poly.pdbx_seq_one_letter_code
_entity_poly.pdbx_strand_id
1 'polypeptide(L)'
;ASLDLSKDAPGPPVEGEPVQPLPYAPASRVKIGSIDVDAPIIDVNLDASGWIDAPPAEDPNLAGWYQNGIAPGQRGTAVVVGHVDNMSGPAVFYGLGSLQKGHRVE
;
A
#
# COMPACT_ATOMS: atom_id res chain seq x y z
N ALA A 1 38.50 29.37 6.36
CA ALA A 1 38.37 27.99 5.86
C ALA A 1 36.90 27.78 5.48
N SER A 2 36.60 27.79 4.19
CA SER A 2 35.28 27.45 3.66
C SER A 2 35.22 25.93 3.53
N LEU A 3 34.16 25.30 4.06
CA LEU A 3 33.89 23.88 3.85
C LEU A 3 32.83 23.76 2.75
N ASP A 4 33.24 23.17 1.64
CA ASP A 4 32.39 22.78 0.51
C ASP A 4 31.27 21.83 0.96
N LEU A 5 30.05 22.36 1.12
CA LEU A 5 28.84 21.55 1.11
C LEU A 5 28.45 21.27 -0.34
N SER A 6 28.95 20.16 -0.88
CA SER A 6 28.45 19.61 -2.13
C SER A 6 28.45 18.10 -2.04
N LYS A 7 27.30 17.53 -1.68
CA LYS A 7 26.77 16.20 -2.08
C LYS A 7 25.69 15.76 -1.10
N ASP A 8 24.44 16.06 -1.44
CA ASP A 8 23.36 15.06 -1.46
C ASP A 8 22.14 15.63 -2.21
N ALA A 9 22.31 15.87 -3.52
CA ALA A 9 21.15 16.19 -4.36
C ALA A 9 20.42 14.87 -4.67
N PRO A 10 19.10 14.78 -4.46
CA PRO A 10 18.35 13.60 -4.87
C PRO A 10 18.56 13.36 -6.37
N GLY A 11 18.91 12.12 -6.73
CA GLY A 11 19.06 11.71 -8.12
C GLY A 11 17.78 11.99 -8.92
N PRO A 12 17.90 12.14 -10.26
CA PRO A 12 16.74 12.36 -11.11
C PRO A 12 15.69 11.26 -10.88
N PRO A 13 14.39 11.57 -10.98
CA PRO A 13 13.35 10.54 -10.96
C PRO A 13 13.73 9.43 -11.94
N VAL A 14 13.69 8.18 -11.50
CA VAL A 14 13.78 7.04 -12.42
C VAL A 14 12.59 7.16 -13.38
N GLU A 15 12.86 7.67 -14.57
CA GLU A 15 11.87 7.88 -15.61
C GLU A 15 11.59 6.50 -16.22
N GLY A 16 10.75 5.72 -15.51
CA GLY A 16 10.25 4.46 -16.02
C GLY A 16 9.38 4.71 -17.26
N GLU A 17 9.31 3.72 -18.16
CA GLU A 17 8.41 3.78 -19.31
C GLU A 17 7.00 4.18 -18.88
N PRO A 18 6.30 5.02 -19.66
CA PRO A 18 4.93 5.39 -19.35
C PRO A 18 4.06 4.13 -19.28
N VAL A 19 3.70 3.73 -18.06
CA VAL A 19 2.82 2.58 -17.81
C VAL A 19 1.42 2.95 -18.26
N GLN A 20 0.87 2.20 -19.21
CA GLN A 20 -0.51 2.37 -19.65
C GLN A 20 -1.46 1.95 -18.52
N PRO A 21 -2.44 2.78 -18.16
CA PRO A 21 -3.46 2.38 -17.19
C PRO A 21 -4.18 1.10 -17.61
N LEU A 22 -4.44 0.22 -16.65
CA LEU A 22 -5.22 -0.98 -16.87
C LEU A 22 -6.73 -0.67 -16.95
N PRO A 23 -7.54 -1.52 -17.60
CA PRO A 23 -8.98 -1.57 -17.39
C PRO A 23 -9.31 -1.86 -15.92
N TYR A 24 -10.55 -1.58 -15.51
CA TYR A 24 -11.04 -1.93 -14.18
C TYR A 24 -10.94 -3.45 -13.95
N ALA A 25 -10.41 -3.83 -12.80
CA ALA A 25 -10.43 -5.19 -12.27
C ALA A 25 -10.49 -5.14 -10.73
N PRO A 26 -11.24 -6.03 -10.08
CA PRO A 26 -11.27 -6.08 -8.62
C PRO A 26 -9.90 -6.48 -8.04
N ALA A 27 -9.56 -5.92 -6.89
CA ALA A 27 -8.37 -6.31 -6.15
C ALA A 27 -8.62 -7.66 -5.45
N SER A 28 -7.68 -8.59 -5.54
CA SER A 28 -7.81 -9.94 -4.95
C SER A 28 -6.70 -10.30 -3.98
N ARG A 29 -5.55 -9.62 -4.09
CA ARG A 29 -4.36 -9.88 -3.28
C ARG A 29 -3.48 -8.64 -3.26
N VAL A 30 -2.74 -8.44 -2.18
CA VAL A 30 -1.64 -7.47 -2.09
C VAL A 30 -0.35 -8.19 -1.77
N LYS A 31 0.72 -7.87 -2.49
CA LYS A 31 2.07 -8.36 -2.22
C LYS A 31 3.05 -7.22 -2.02
N ILE A 32 3.83 -7.30 -0.95
CA ILE A 32 4.94 -6.38 -0.68
C ILE A 32 6.12 -7.22 -0.20
N GLY A 33 6.84 -7.80 -1.17
CA GLY A 33 7.89 -8.79 -0.88
C GLY A 33 9.02 -8.27 0.02
N SER A 34 9.29 -6.97 0.03
CA SER A 34 10.31 -6.35 0.90
C SER A 34 9.97 -6.40 2.40
N ILE A 35 8.72 -6.68 2.75
CA ILE A 35 8.23 -6.78 4.13
C ILE A 35 7.41 -8.06 4.34
N ASP A 36 7.62 -9.08 3.48
CA ASP A 36 6.97 -10.39 3.55
C ASP A 36 5.43 -10.36 3.59
N VAL A 37 4.82 -9.35 2.97
CA VAL A 37 3.35 -9.27 2.83
C VAL A 37 2.90 -10.07 1.63
N ASP A 38 2.00 -11.02 1.87
CA ASP A 38 1.28 -11.76 0.85
C ASP A 38 -0.14 -12.09 1.32
N ALA A 39 -1.06 -11.13 1.16
CA ALA A 39 -2.34 -11.11 1.86
C ALA A 39 -3.54 -11.15 0.91
N PRO A 40 -4.58 -11.97 1.18
CA PRO A 40 -5.87 -11.83 0.51
C PRO A 40 -6.48 -10.44 0.75
N ILE A 41 -7.23 -9.97 -0.24
CA ILE A 41 -8.00 -8.73 -0.16
C ILE A 41 -9.49 -9.05 -0.11
N ILE A 42 -10.21 -8.35 0.76
CA ILE A 42 -11.67 -8.21 0.71
C ILE A 42 -12.05 -6.79 0.33
N ASP A 43 -13.26 -6.62 -0.17
CA ASP A 43 -13.79 -5.30 -0.44
C ASP A 43 -14.30 -4.65 0.87
N VAL A 44 -13.88 -3.40 1.11
CA VAL A 44 -14.37 -2.58 2.23
C VAL A 44 -15.12 -1.36 1.72
N ASN A 45 -15.97 -0.78 2.58
CA ASN A 45 -16.77 0.40 2.30
C ASN A 45 -16.44 1.53 3.28
N LEU A 46 -17.23 2.61 3.24
CA LEU A 46 -17.20 3.59 4.30
C LEU A 46 -18.10 3.15 5.46
N ASP A 47 -17.66 3.45 6.69
CA ASP A 47 -18.49 3.33 7.89
C ASP A 47 -19.54 4.47 7.96
N ALA A 48 -20.38 4.44 8.99
CA ALA A 48 -21.43 5.45 9.19
C ALA A 48 -20.90 6.88 9.42
N SER A 49 -19.61 7.02 9.77
CA SER A 49 -18.93 8.29 9.98
C SER A 49 -18.18 8.78 8.72
N GLY A 50 -18.17 7.97 7.66
CA GLY A 50 -17.48 8.26 6.40
C GLY A 50 -16.00 7.87 6.37
N TRP A 51 -15.50 7.09 7.34
CA TRP A 51 -14.16 6.52 7.31
C TRP A 51 -14.11 5.22 6.52
N ILE A 52 -12.97 4.88 5.91
CA ILE A 52 -12.80 3.56 5.30
C ILE A 52 -12.86 2.52 6.41
N ASP A 53 -13.77 1.56 6.26
CA ASP A 53 -13.93 0.45 7.18
C ASP A 53 -12.70 -0.47 7.13
N ALA A 54 -12.34 -1.03 8.28
CA ALA A 54 -11.20 -1.92 8.40
C ALA A 54 -11.62 -3.37 8.12
N PRO A 55 -10.73 -4.23 7.59
CA PRO A 55 -10.99 -5.66 7.55
C PRO A 55 -11.18 -6.21 8.98
N PRO A 56 -11.86 -7.36 9.16
CA PRO A 56 -11.98 -8.04 10.45
C PRO A 56 -10.63 -8.16 11.18
N ALA A 57 -10.58 -7.70 12.43
CA ALA A 57 -9.33 -7.67 13.21
C ALA A 57 -8.87 -9.06 13.66
N GLU A 58 -9.77 -10.04 13.64
CA GLU A 58 -9.52 -11.43 14.03
C GLU A 58 -8.69 -12.18 12.97
N ASP A 59 -8.67 -11.71 11.72
CA ASP A 59 -7.80 -12.24 10.67
C ASP A 59 -6.57 -11.33 10.48
N PRO A 60 -5.42 -11.68 11.07
CA PRO A 60 -4.23 -10.84 11.02
C PRO A 60 -3.62 -10.74 9.63
N ASN A 61 -3.95 -11.62 8.67
CA ASN A 61 -3.39 -11.59 7.32
C ASN A 61 -4.37 -11.02 6.27
N LEU A 62 -5.41 -10.31 6.70
CA LEU A 62 -6.44 -9.79 5.81
C LEU A 62 -6.27 -8.31 5.52
N ALA A 63 -6.31 -7.94 4.24
CA ALA A 63 -6.34 -6.56 3.78
C ALA A 63 -7.72 -6.20 3.20
N GLY A 64 -8.08 -4.93 3.26
CA GLY A 64 -9.28 -4.36 2.69
C GLY A 64 -8.97 -3.40 1.56
N TRP A 65 -9.60 -3.54 0.39
CA TRP A 65 -9.54 -2.54 -0.68
C TRP A 65 -10.80 -1.69 -0.68
N TYR A 66 -10.63 -0.36 -0.72
CA TYR A 66 -11.75 0.57 -0.85
C TYR A 66 -12.31 0.54 -2.28
N GLN A 67 -13.31 -0.32 -2.49
CA GLN A 67 -13.88 -0.67 -3.80
C GLN A 67 -14.58 0.50 -4.52
N ASN A 68 -15.03 1.52 -3.78
CA ASN A 68 -15.70 2.70 -4.35
C ASN A 68 -14.70 3.75 -4.88
N GLY A 69 -13.39 3.45 -4.83
CA GLY A 69 -12.31 4.28 -5.37
C GLY A 69 -11.83 3.82 -6.75
N ILE A 70 -10.56 4.11 -7.03
CA ILE A 70 -9.89 3.67 -8.26
C ILE A 70 -9.36 2.25 -8.06
N ALA A 71 -9.56 1.38 -9.05
CA ALA A 71 -9.01 0.02 -8.98
C ALA A 71 -7.49 0.02 -9.19
N PRO A 72 -6.74 -0.90 -8.54
CA PRO A 72 -5.31 -1.03 -8.74
C PRO A 72 -4.94 -1.16 -10.22
N GLY A 73 -3.91 -0.41 -10.64
CA GLY A 73 -3.44 -0.36 -12.03
C GLY A 73 -4.21 0.61 -12.94
N GLN A 74 -5.40 1.09 -12.55
CA GLN A 74 -6.06 2.18 -13.26
C GLN A 74 -5.39 3.52 -12.98
N ARG A 75 -5.73 4.54 -13.79
CA ARG A 75 -5.26 5.91 -13.56
C ARG A 75 -5.94 6.50 -12.32
N GLY A 76 -5.15 6.72 -11.27
CA GLY A 76 -5.58 7.37 -10.03
C GLY A 76 -5.05 6.64 -8.80
N THR A 77 -5.60 6.94 -7.63
CA THR A 77 -5.15 6.38 -6.35
C THR A 77 -6.06 5.24 -5.91
N ALA A 78 -5.51 4.03 -5.80
CA ALA A 78 -6.14 2.92 -5.10
C ALA A 78 -5.77 2.98 -3.61
N VAL A 79 -6.71 2.63 -2.73
CA VAL A 79 -6.49 2.64 -1.27
C VAL A 79 -6.73 1.24 -0.70
N VAL A 80 -5.71 0.72 -0.02
CA VAL A 80 -5.74 -0.56 0.69
C VAL A 80 -5.47 -0.30 2.16
N VAL A 81 -6.26 -0.92 3.04
CA VAL A 81 -6.19 -0.79 4.50
C VAL A 81 -6.00 -2.16 5.13
N GLY A 82 -5.46 -2.19 6.35
CA GLY A 82 -5.19 -3.42 7.08
C GLY A 82 -4.63 -3.10 8.46
N HIS A 83 -4.71 -4.06 9.37
CA HIS A 83 -4.24 -3.87 10.75
C HIS A 83 -2.71 -3.87 10.82
N VAL A 84 -2.16 -3.08 11.74
CA VAL A 84 -0.74 -3.09 12.10
C VAL A 84 -0.48 -4.22 13.10
N ASP A 85 -1.32 -4.33 14.12
CA ASP A 85 -1.28 -5.36 15.16
C ASP A 85 -2.68 -5.58 15.78
N ASN A 86 -2.82 -6.68 16.51
CA ASN A 86 -3.99 -6.99 17.33
C ASN A 86 -3.57 -7.69 18.64
N MET A 87 -4.53 -8.15 19.44
CA MET A 87 -4.23 -8.84 20.71
C MET A 87 -3.41 -10.13 20.55
N SER A 88 -3.35 -10.70 19.35
CA SER A 88 -2.58 -11.91 19.02
C SER A 88 -1.17 -11.59 18.51
N GLY A 89 -0.84 -10.32 18.23
CA GLY A 89 0.48 -9.89 17.79
C GLY A 89 0.46 -9.08 16.48
N PRO A 90 1.59 -9.06 15.74
CA PRO A 90 1.69 -8.40 14.43
C PRO A 90 0.62 -8.84 13.43
N ALA A 91 0.14 -7.90 12.61
CA ALA A 91 -0.81 -8.14 11.52
C ALA A 91 -0.21 -7.76 10.15
N VAL A 92 -1.03 -7.81 9.10
CA VAL A 92 -0.64 -7.71 7.68
C VAL A 92 0.27 -6.53 7.38
N PHE A 93 0.09 -5.40 8.07
CA PHE A 93 0.82 -4.17 7.81
C PHE A 93 1.76 -3.75 8.94
N TYR A 94 2.12 -4.68 9.82
CA TYR A 94 3.11 -4.44 10.88
C TYR A 94 4.43 -3.86 10.34
N GLY A 95 4.91 -4.38 9.20
CA GLY A 95 6.17 -3.98 8.57
C GLY A 95 6.12 -2.68 7.76
N LEU A 96 4.96 -2.02 7.59
CA LEU A 96 4.83 -0.87 6.69
C LEU A 96 5.81 0.27 6.99
N GLY A 97 6.12 0.51 8.27
CA GLY A 97 7.04 1.57 8.69
C GLY A 97 8.49 1.38 8.22
N SER A 98 8.85 0.18 7.73
CA SER A 98 10.17 -0.13 7.19
C SER A 98 10.28 0.04 5.67
N LEU A 99 9.17 0.33 4.98
CA LEU A 99 9.17 0.52 3.53
C LEU A 99 9.93 1.76 3.12
N GLN A 100 10.64 1.64 2.01
CA GLN A 100 11.38 2.73 1.39
C GLN A 100 10.81 3.04 0.01
N LYS A 101 11.03 4.27 -0.45
CA LYS A 101 10.67 4.69 -1.81
C LYS A 101 11.31 3.73 -2.83
N GLY A 102 10.51 3.25 -3.77
CA GLY A 102 10.94 2.31 -4.81
C GLY A 102 10.68 0.83 -4.49
N HIS A 103 10.28 0.49 -3.26
CA HIS A 103 9.78 -0.85 -2.97
C HIS A 103 8.50 -1.14 -3.77
N ARG A 104 8.44 -2.35 -4.33
CA ARG A 104 7.35 -2.79 -5.21
C ARG A 104 6.15 -3.27 -4.40
N VAL A 105 4.98 -2.81 -4.81
CA VAL A 105 3.66 -3.28 -4.34
C VAL A 105 2.96 -3.86 -5.55
N GLU A 106 2.42 -5.07 -5.41
CA GLU A 106 1.63 -5.76 -6.44
C GLU A 106 0.20 -6.03 -5.98
#